data_AF-A0A960AR58-F1
#
_entry.id   AF-A0A960AR58-F1
#
_cell.length_a   1.000
_cell.length_b   1.000
_cell.length_c   1.000
_cell.angle_alpha   90.00
_cell.angle_beta   90.00
_cell.angle_gamma   90.00
#
_symmetry.space_group_name_H-M   'P 1'
#
loop_
_entity.id
_entity.type
_entity.pdbx_description
1 polymer ?
#
loop_
_entity_poly.entity_id
_entity_poly.type
_entity_poly.pdbx_seq_one_letter_code
_entity_poly.pdbx_strand_id
1 'polypeptide(L)'
;MSSPQDPVPYDENAWERIVAELGDDMPDAAQLPAQPAPPPPPSAPVPFRPDPEDTFVPPEPPPLPRLDLVGRLAWGGALGGPLLLFAGVLAPGLIGPAVVTAGVVAFVAGFLTLVLRSPNEPEDGWDDGSIV
;
A
#
# COMPACT_ATOMS: atom_id res chain seq x y z
N MET A 1 -18.39 34.95 -4.72
CA MET A 1 -18.24 33.61 -5.32
C MET A 1 -16.85 33.13 -4.95
N SER A 2 -16.72 32.26 -3.96
CA SER A 2 -15.42 31.74 -3.52
C SER A 2 -14.81 30.91 -4.64
N SER A 3 -13.51 31.10 -4.90
CA SER A 3 -12.81 30.30 -5.90
C SER A 3 -12.67 28.87 -5.35
N PRO A 4 -12.82 27.80 -6.16
CA PRO A 4 -12.68 26.41 -5.70
C PRO A 4 -11.30 26.05 -5.09
N GLN A 5 -10.35 27.00 -5.09
CA GLN A 5 -8.98 26.84 -4.60
C GLN A 5 -8.67 27.70 -3.37
N ASP A 6 -9.65 28.43 -2.82
CA ASP A 6 -9.45 29.11 -1.55
C ASP A 6 -9.36 28.04 -0.44
N PRO A 7 -8.28 28.01 0.37
CA PRO A 7 -8.13 27.03 1.42
C PRO A 7 -9.28 27.16 2.41
N VAL A 8 -10.03 26.07 2.62
CA VAL A 8 -11.14 26.04 3.57
C VAL A 8 -10.56 26.34 4.96
N PRO A 9 -10.96 27.45 5.62
CA PRO A 9 -10.46 27.76 6.95
C PRO A 9 -10.84 26.64 7.91
N TYR A 10 -9.85 26.10 8.64
CA TYR A 10 -10.13 25.12 9.69
C TYR A 10 -10.89 25.82 10.82
N ASP A 11 -12.16 25.45 11.00
CA ASP A 11 -12.99 25.85 12.12
C ASP A 11 -13.10 24.67 13.07
N GLU A 12 -12.60 24.85 14.30
CA GLU A 12 -12.60 23.84 15.36
C GLU A 12 -14.02 23.32 15.66
N ASN A 13 -15.05 24.12 15.40
CA ASN A 13 -16.46 23.77 15.63
C ASN A 13 -17.19 23.31 14.35
N ALA A 14 -16.49 23.18 13.21
CA ALA A 14 -17.10 22.75 11.96
C ALA A 14 -17.71 21.34 12.07
N TRP A 15 -17.03 20.44 12.77
CA TRP A 15 -17.50 19.08 13.01
C TRP A 15 -18.78 19.05 13.85
N GLU A 16 -18.86 19.86 14.90
CA GLU A 16 -20.04 19.90 15.77
C GLU A 16 -21.29 20.38 15.03
N ARG A 17 -21.14 21.38 14.13
CA ARG A 17 -22.28 21.85 13.31
C ARG A 17 -22.78 20.76 12.36
N ILE A 18 -21.87 20.04 11.70
CA ILE A 18 -22.23 18.95 10.79
C ILE A 18 -22.96 17.83 11.56
N VAL A 19 -22.47 17.48 12.75
CA VAL A 19 -23.09 16.44 13.59
C VAL A 19 -24.45 16.89 14.14
N ALA A 20 -24.58 18.16 14.55
CA ALA A 20 -25.84 18.70 15.04
C ALA A 20 -26.91 18.73 13.94
N GLU A 21 -26.54 19.19 12.74
CA GLU A 21 -27.45 19.24 11.58
C GLU A 21 -27.84 17.83 11.12
N LEU A 22 -26.89 16.89 11.07
CA LEU A 22 -27.18 15.49 10.75
C LEU A 22 -28.01 14.80 11.83
N GLY A 23 -27.84 15.18 13.10
CA GLY A 23 -28.59 14.63 14.22
C GLY A 23 -30.07 15.03 14.21
N ASP A 24 -30.38 16.25 13.80
CA ASP A 24 -31.76 16.75 13.68
C ASP A 24 -32.53 16.11 12.52
N ASP A 25 -31.85 15.70 11.45
CA ASP A 25 -32.46 15.04 10.27
C ASP A 25 -32.57 13.51 10.39
N MET A 26 -31.97 12.90 11.42
CA MET A 26 -32.02 11.45 11.61
C MET A 26 -33.37 11.04 12.23
N PRO A 27 -34.11 10.09 11.63
CA PRO A 27 -35.35 9.61 12.21
C PRO A 27 -35.07 8.92 13.55
N ASP A 28 -35.94 9.15 14.53
CA ASP A 28 -35.86 8.49 15.84
C ASP A 28 -35.70 6.97 15.64
N ALA A 29 -34.86 6.32 16.46
CA ALA A 29 -34.64 4.88 16.37
C ALA A 29 -35.95 4.07 16.50
N ALA A 30 -36.98 4.65 17.11
CA ALA A 30 -38.32 4.09 17.23
C ALA A 30 -39.16 4.15 15.92
N GLN A 31 -38.77 5.00 14.98
CA GLN A 31 -39.40 5.17 13.67
C GLN A 31 -38.72 4.34 12.57
N LEU A 32 -37.54 3.77 12.85
CA LEU A 32 -36.90 2.82 11.94
C LEU A 32 -37.76 1.56 11.82
N PRO A 33 -37.94 1.01 10.60
CA PRO A 33 -38.67 -0.24 10.41
C PRO A 33 -38.03 -1.34 11.27
N ALA A 34 -38.87 -2.14 11.92
CA ALA A 34 -38.43 -3.25 12.74
C ALA A 34 -37.44 -4.11 11.94
N GLN A 35 -36.23 -4.28 12.48
CA GLN A 35 -35.22 -5.12 11.87
C GLN A 35 -35.84 -6.51 11.65
N PRO A 36 -35.75 -7.09 10.44
CA PRO A 36 -36.25 -8.43 10.18
C PRO A 36 -35.69 -9.39 11.24
N ALA A 37 -36.56 -10.23 11.80
CA ALA A 37 -36.12 -11.20 12.80
C ALA A 37 -34.93 -12.00 12.22
N PRO A 38 -33.86 -12.20 13.00
CA PRO A 38 -32.73 -12.98 12.53
C PRO A 38 -33.24 -14.35 12.08
N PRO A 39 -32.70 -14.90 10.98
CA PRO A 39 -33.10 -16.22 10.51
C PRO A 39 -32.94 -17.24 11.65
N PRO A 40 -33.81 -18.26 11.72
CA PRO A 40 -33.69 -19.29 12.74
C PRO A 40 -32.27 -19.88 12.69
N PRO A 41 -31.69 -20.23 13.85
CA PRO A 41 -30.37 -20.83 13.89
C PRO A 41 -30.38 -22.07 12.98
N PRO A 42 -29.31 -22.30 12.20
CA PRO A 42 -29.24 -23.48 11.36
C PRO A 42 -29.50 -24.73 12.21
N SER A 43 -30.32 -25.65 11.70
CA SER A 43 -30.45 -26.98 12.28
C SER A 43 -29.04 -27.57 12.42
N ALA A 44 -28.76 -28.21 13.55
CA ALA A 44 -27.45 -28.63 14.03
C ALA A 44 -26.39 -28.82 12.92
N PRO A 45 -25.16 -28.27 13.08
CA PRO A 45 -24.12 -28.37 12.07
C PRO A 45 -24.02 -29.80 11.55
N VAL A 46 -24.25 -29.98 10.26
CA VAL A 46 -23.87 -31.23 9.60
C VAL A 46 -22.38 -31.39 9.88
N PRO A 47 -21.92 -32.47 10.53
CA PRO A 47 -20.52 -32.61 10.86
C PRO A 47 -19.74 -32.52 9.56
N PHE A 48 -18.86 -31.51 9.46
CA PHE A 48 -17.92 -31.38 8.37
C PHE A 48 -17.11 -32.67 8.32
N ARG A 49 -17.37 -33.48 7.29
CA ARG A 49 -16.53 -34.63 6.96
C ARG A 49 -15.54 -34.11 5.94
N PRO A 50 -14.29 -33.78 6.33
CA PRO A 50 -13.26 -33.52 5.34
C PRO A 50 -13.15 -34.75 4.46
N ASP A 51 -13.48 -34.63 3.19
CA ASP A 51 -13.12 -35.63 2.20
C ASP A 51 -11.60 -35.50 2.00
N PRO A 52 -10.80 -36.49 2.41
CA PRO A 52 -9.33 -36.39 2.32
C PRO A 52 -8.86 -36.23 0.86
N GLU A 53 -9.73 -36.53 -0.11
CA GLU A 53 -9.44 -36.51 -1.54
C GLU A 53 -9.55 -35.08 -2.16
N ASP A 54 -10.18 -34.11 -1.48
CA ASP A 54 -10.38 -32.72 -1.97
C ASP A 54 -9.39 -31.70 -1.37
N THR A 55 -8.28 -32.18 -0.78
CA THR A 55 -7.24 -31.28 -0.24
C THR A 55 -6.34 -30.81 -1.37
N PHE A 56 -6.50 -29.55 -1.79
CA PHE A 56 -5.58 -28.92 -2.73
C PHE A 56 -4.16 -28.92 -2.15
N VAL A 57 -3.27 -29.70 -2.76
CA VAL A 57 -1.82 -29.63 -2.52
C VAL A 57 -1.26 -28.70 -3.58
N PRO A 58 -0.81 -27.49 -3.22
CA PRO A 58 -0.14 -26.61 -4.16
C PRO A 58 1.05 -27.37 -4.76
N PRO A 59 1.23 -27.34 -6.09
CA PRO A 59 2.44 -27.89 -6.69
C PRO A 59 3.65 -27.19 -6.05
N GLU A 60 4.75 -27.93 -5.86
CA GLU A 60 5.95 -27.33 -5.28
C GLU A 60 6.36 -26.10 -6.09
N PRO A 61 6.59 -24.94 -5.43
CA PRO A 61 6.93 -23.72 -6.14
C PRO A 61 8.23 -23.94 -6.92
N PRO A 62 8.32 -23.48 -8.18
CA PRO A 62 9.56 -23.56 -8.94
C PRO A 62 10.70 -22.90 -8.16
N PRO A 63 11.94 -23.42 -8.27
CA PRO A 63 13.07 -22.90 -7.51
C PRO A 63 13.27 -21.42 -7.80
N LEU A 64 13.36 -20.62 -6.74
CA LEU A 64 13.47 -19.17 -6.84
C LEU A 64 14.62 -18.78 -7.77
N PRO A 65 14.41 -17.80 -8.67
CA PRO A 65 15.48 -17.25 -9.49
C PRO A 65 16.65 -16.83 -8.60
N ARG A 66 17.84 -17.35 -8.92
CA ARG A 66 19.05 -16.95 -8.19
C ARG A 66 19.30 -15.49 -8.48
N LEU A 67 19.36 -14.67 -7.42
CA LEU A 67 19.64 -13.25 -7.51
C LEU A 67 20.88 -13.02 -8.39
N ASP A 68 20.65 -12.45 -9.57
CA ASP A 68 21.67 -12.22 -10.59
C ASP A 68 22.64 -11.12 -10.16
N LEU A 69 23.82 -11.08 -10.78
CA LEU A 69 24.84 -10.06 -10.48
C LEU A 69 24.25 -8.65 -10.63
N VAL A 70 23.38 -8.47 -11.63
CA VAL A 70 22.63 -7.23 -11.89
C VAL A 70 21.65 -6.93 -10.76
N GLY A 71 20.96 -7.93 -10.20
CA GLY A 71 20.14 -7.88 -8.98
C GLY A 71 20.89 -7.30 -7.79
N ARG A 72 22.08 -7.83 -7.54
CA ARG A 72 22.95 -7.38 -6.44
C ARG A 72 23.47 -5.97 -6.64
N LEU A 73 23.84 -5.60 -7.88
CA LEU A 73 24.27 -4.24 -8.21
C LEU A 73 23.11 -3.23 -8.12
N ALA A 74 21.90 -3.61 -8.51
CA ALA A 74 20.72 -2.76 -8.39
C ALA A 74 20.37 -2.47 -6.92
N TRP A 75 20.37 -3.50 -6.05
CA TRP A 75 20.21 -3.31 -4.60
C TRP A 75 21.36 -2.52 -3.98
N GLY A 76 22.59 -2.74 -4.45
CA GLY A 76 23.76 -1.97 -4.07
C GLY A 76 23.66 -0.49 -4.43
N GLY A 77 23.09 -0.15 -5.60
CA GLY A 77 22.80 1.24 -5.99
C GLY A 77 21.63 1.85 -5.21
N ALA A 78 20.55 1.09 -5.01
CA ALA A 78 19.36 1.51 -4.27
C ALA A 78 19.68 1.92 -2.83
N LEU A 79 20.51 1.12 -2.14
CA LEU A 79 20.94 1.38 -0.77
C LEU A 79 22.21 2.24 -0.71
N GLY A 80 23.09 2.12 -1.71
CA GLY A 80 24.36 2.82 -1.77
C GLY A 80 24.22 4.31 -2.01
N GLY A 81 23.29 4.75 -2.87
CA GLY A 81 23.03 6.18 -3.13
C GLY A 81 22.64 6.97 -1.87
N PRO A 82 21.60 6.54 -1.12
CA PRO A 82 21.22 7.16 0.14
C PRO A 82 22.33 7.13 1.18
N LEU A 83 23.06 6.02 1.30
CA LEU A 83 24.13 5.88 2.30
C LEU A 83 25.33 6.80 1.99
N LEU A 84 25.69 6.96 0.71
CA LEU A 84 26.73 7.90 0.27
C LEU A 84 26.33 9.36 0.52
N LEU A 85 25.08 9.72 0.22
CA LEU A 85 24.54 11.05 0.51
C LEU A 85 24.50 11.33 2.01
N PHE A 86 24.06 10.35 2.82
CA PHE A 86 24.05 10.46 4.27
C PHE A 86 25.46 10.66 4.84
N ALA A 87 26.45 9.93 4.34
CA ALA A 87 27.86 10.12 4.70
C ALA A 87 28.38 11.53 4.33
N GLY A 88 27.98 12.07 3.17
CA GLY A 88 28.35 13.42 2.74
C GLY A 88 27.75 14.53 3.62
N VAL A 89 26.53 14.34 4.12
CA VAL A 89 25.87 15.29 5.04
C VAL A 89 26.46 15.24 6.45
N LEU A 90 26.89 14.06 6.94
CA LEU A 90 27.45 13.90 8.28
C LEU A 90 28.88 14.44 8.42
N ALA A 91 29.63 14.59 7.33
CA ALA A 91 31.01 15.07 7.34
C ALA A 91 31.26 16.32 6.46
N PRO A 92 30.53 17.43 6.67
CA PRO A 92 30.59 18.61 5.80
C PRO A 92 31.95 19.35 5.88
N GLY A 93 32.72 19.15 6.95
CA GLY A 93 34.02 19.81 7.16
C GLY A 93 35.22 19.15 6.46
N LEU A 94 35.08 17.91 5.97
CA LEU A 94 36.14 17.17 5.27
C LEU A 94 35.92 17.08 3.74
N ILE A 95 34.71 17.39 3.28
CA ILE A 95 34.19 16.90 2.00
C ILE A 95 33.70 18.10 1.17
N GLY A 96 34.53 18.55 0.22
CA GLY A 96 34.24 19.71 -0.63
C GLY A 96 33.07 19.52 -1.62
N PRO A 97 32.65 20.59 -2.32
CA PRO A 97 31.44 20.60 -3.17
C PRO A 97 31.40 19.49 -4.22
N ALA A 98 32.55 19.06 -4.73
CA ALA A 98 32.68 17.98 -5.70
C ALA A 98 32.10 16.64 -5.22
N VAL A 99 32.18 16.35 -3.92
CA VAL A 99 31.70 15.07 -3.38
C VAL A 99 30.19 15.10 -3.15
N VAL A 100 29.63 16.27 -2.80
CA VAL A 100 28.18 16.47 -2.79
C VAL A 100 27.63 16.25 -4.20
N THR A 101 28.29 16.79 -5.24
CA THR A 101 27.90 16.57 -6.64
C THR A 101 28.02 15.09 -7.02
N ALA A 102 29.10 14.41 -6.62
CA ALA A 102 29.29 12.98 -6.88
C ALA A 102 28.21 12.12 -6.21
N GLY A 103 27.80 12.45 -4.98
CA GLY A 103 26.72 11.77 -4.27
C GLY A 103 25.38 11.91 -4.97
N VAL A 104 25.06 13.11 -5.47
CA VAL A 104 23.83 13.36 -6.25
C VAL A 104 23.84 12.57 -7.56
N VAL A 105 24.95 12.59 -8.31
CA VAL A 105 25.10 11.82 -9.55
C VAL A 105 24.97 10.32 -9.30
N ALA A 106 25.58 9.80 -8.22
CA ALA A 106 25.49 8.40 -7.84
C ALA A 106 24.05 8.00 -7.46
N PHE A 107 23.33 8.85 -6.74
CA PHE A 107 21.93 8.62 -6.38
C PHE A 107 21.02 8.60 -7.62
N VAL A 108 21.15 9.59 -8.50
CA VAL A 108 20.35 9.69 -9.74
C VAL A 108 20.62 8.50 -10.66
N ALA A 109 21.88 8.09 -10.83
CA ALA A 109 22.25 6.91 -11.61
C ALA A 109 21.66 5.62 -10.99
N GLY A 110 21.72 5.47 -9.66
CA GLY A 110 21.13 4.33 -8.95
C GLY A 110 19.61 4.25 -9.16
N PHE A 111 18.91 5.37 -8.99
CA PHE A 111 17.46 5.47 -9.17
C PHE A 111 17.02 5.17 -10.61
N LEU A 112 17.68 5.77 -11.60
CA LEU A 112 17.40 5.50 -13.02
C LEU A 112 17.58 4.02 -13.37
N THR A 113 18.57 3.36 -12.79
CA THR A 113 18.81 1.92 -13.02
C THR A 113 17.65 1.07 -12.49
N LEU A 114 17.03 1.43 -11.36
CA LEU A 114 15.85 0.73 -10.83
C LEU A 114 14.62 0.96 -11.70
N VAL A 115 14.35 2.22 -12.05
CA VAL A 115 13.18 2.60 -12.86
C VAL A 115 13.23 1.95 -14.24
N LEU A 116 14.37 2.01 -14.91
CA LEU A 116 14.54 1.40 -16.24
C LEU A 116 14.56 -0.13 -16.21
N ARG A 117 14.84 -0.73 -15.06
CA ARG A 117 14.82 -2.19 -14.91
C ARG A 117 13.43 -2.73 -14.66
N SER A 118 12.49 -1.91 -14.18
CA SER A 118 11.16 -2.39 -13.81
C SER A 118 10.58 -3.18 -14.99
N PRO A 119 10.43 -4.51 -14.87
CA PRO A 119 9.96 -5.33 -15.97
C PRO A 119 8.53 -4.89 -16.30
N ASN A 120 8.30 -4.51 -17.56
CA ASN A 120 6.98 -4.15 -18.06
C ASN A 120 6.12 -5.39 -18.37
N GLU A 121 6.51 -6.55 -17.84
CA GLU A 121 5.78 -7.79 -18.05
C GLU A 121 4.74 -7.87 -16.93
N PRO A 122 3.43 -7.67 -17.24
CA PRO A 122 2.42 -8.18 -16.34
C PRO A 122 2.69 -9.67 -16.15
N GLU A 123 2.67 -10.14 -14.91
CA GLU A 123 2.61 -11.57 -14.64
C GLU A 123 1.28 -12.06 -15.24
N ASP A 124 1.31 -12.51 -16.50
CA ASP A 124 0.16 -13.06 -17.19
C ASP A 124 -0.34 -14.26 -16.39
N GLY A 125 -1.40 -14.05 -15.61
CA GLY A 125 -1.97 -15.12 -14.79
C GLY A 125 -2.89 -14.65 -13.68
N TRP A 126 -4.08 -14.14 -14.05
CA TRP A 126 -5.30 -14.11 -13.23
C TRP A 126 -5.33 -13.17 -12.02
N ASP A 127 -5.72 -11.91 -12.27
CA ASP A 127 -6.50 -11.11 -11.31
C ASP A 127 -7.94 -11.00 -11.82
N ASP A 128 -8.67 -12.11 -11.79
CA ASP A 128 -10.14 -12.12 -11.78
C ASP A 128 -10.61 -12.72 -10.44
N GLY A 129 -10.09 -12.15 -9.36
CA GLY A 129 -10.36 -12.57 -7.98
C GLY A 129 -11.66 -12.02 -7.40
N SER A 130 -12.52 -11.37 -8.20
CA SER A 130 -13.79 -10.83 -7.72
C SER A 130 -14.92 -11.01 -8.73
N ILE A 131 -15.38 -12.25 -8.86
CA ILE A 131 -16.76 -12.54 -9.29
C ILE A 131 -17.57 -12.97 -8.06
N VAL A 132 -18.35 -12.03 -7.53
CA VAL A 132 -19.46 -12.27 -6.58
C VAL A 132 -20.74 -11.63 -7.09
#